data_AF-A0A812P9Z1-F1
#
_entry.id   AF-A0A812P9Z1-F1
#
_cell.length_a   1.000
_cell.length_b   1.000
_cell.length_c   1.000
_cell.angle_alpha   90.00
_cell.angle_beta   90.00
_cell.angle_gamma   90.00
#
_symmetry.space_group_name_H-M   'P 1'
#
loop_
_entity.id
_entity.type
_entity.pdbx_description
1 polymer ?
#
loop_
_entity_poly.entity_id
_entity_poly.type
_entity_poly.pdbx_seq_one_letter_code
_entity_poly.pdbx_strand_id
1 'polypeptide(L)'
;MDDECPPTEHGGYGHSCTLTAAPVGNEEPTAAKNPVLKALLHVKWANLLQKAGQHERAAEHFASSLAIVPSGQAYFGRGLALAKLRRWQEAADAFESAVQRCPRMAGAWTNLAGVELSLGRCESAEAHCRKALELEPDSREAVMNLANALRNLGRRREAVQAVWERILHHESQEGEKKERPTPLKLADAEKLDPGPDPSLVVACLKWGKRYSSVYVNRLWAASRRHLRMPARFVCFTEDPAGLDDSIEARPLPASLPLWWGKAYLFSEEAGLDGNRVLFLDLDQVILGDLDPLAAYSGPFALLGTEDVACELALGGYNSSVICWTASPFFRQLYDCLTPSVLRFVHRFDHWLEMMVEDADRWQSLLPGKILDYTTVFRAGVCLGCETDDSSFAVGSTSEEKEVLNMDDPPAGCAIVTFPRSPKPHEVVELHGWVLKHWGPSLDAAKAFPPG
;
A
#
# COMPACT_ATOMS: atom_id res chain seq x y z
N MET A 1 -14.71 -40.00 5.12
CA MET A 1 -14.04 -40.55 6.30
C MET A 1 -12.68 -39.92 6.31
N ASP A 2 -12.50 -39.13 7.36
CA ASP A 2 -11.55 -38.04 7.56
C ASP A 2 -10.10 -38.51 7.50
N ASP A 3 -9.22 -37.72 6.88
CA ASP A 3 -7.76 -37.84 7.07
C ASP A 3 -7.27 -36.53 7.67
N GLU A 4 -7.21 -36.52 9.00
CA GLU A 4 -6.55 -35.51 9.82
C GLU A 4 -5.03 -35.58 9.62
N CYS A 5 -4.38 -34.42 9.59
CA CYS A 5 -2.92 -34.28 9.55
C CYS A 5 -2.36 -34.39 10.98
N PRO A 6 -1.36 -35.25 11.28
CA PRO A 6 -0.85 -35.36 12.65
C PRO A 6 0.26 -34.33 12.96
N PRO A 7 0.47 -34.00 14.26
CA PRO A 7 1.30 -32.90 14.71
C PRO A 7 2.79 -33.28 14.83
N THR A 8 3.63 -32.25 14.89
CA THR A 8 5.08 -32.31 15.14
C THR A 8 5.40 -32.68 16.59
N GLU A 9 6.24 -33.69 16.80
CA GLU A 9 6.87 -33.97 18.11
C GLU A 9 8.40 -33.97 18.05
N HIS A 10 8.97 -33.36 19.08
CA HIS A 10 10.38 -33.39 19.47
C HIS A 10 10.74 -34.72 20.14
N GLY A 11 11.92 -35.25 19.83
CA GLY A 11 12.52 -36.35 20.59
C GLY A 11 13.94 -36.63 20.13
N GLY A 12 14.93 -36.23 20.92
CA GLY A 12 16.34 -36.51 20.65
C GLY A 12 16.73 -37.92 21.05
N TYR A 13 17.71 -38.51 20.36
CA TYR A 13 18.63 -39.50 20.90
C TYR A 13 19.96 -39.40 20.17
N GLY A 14 21.02 -39.15 20.95
CA GLY A 14 22.39 -39.28 20.47
C GLY A 14 22.78 -40.74 20.42
N HIS A 15 23.28 -41.19 19.28
CA HIS A 15 24.18 -42.34 19.20
C HIS A 15 25.24 -42.06 18.13
N SER A 16 26.50 -42.02 18.58
CA SER A 16 27.67 -42.08 17.72
C SER A 16 27.64 -43.41 16.97
N CYS A 17 27.56 -43.34 15.64
CA CYS A 17 27.74 -44.49 14.76
C CYS A 17 28.87 -44.15 13.78
N THR A 18 30.02 -44.78 14.00
CA THR A 18 31.15 -44.81 13.08
C THR A 18 30.73 -45.50 11.78
N LEU A 19 30.59 -44.72 10.70
CA LEU A 19 30.34 -45.21 9.35
C LEU A 19 31.60 -45.88 8.79
N THR A 20 31.61 -47.20 8.70
CA THR A 20 32.48 -47.93 7.78
C THR A 20 31.85 -47.90 6.39
N ALA A 21 32.58 -47.35 5.41
CA ALA A 21 32.12 -47.25 4.03
C ALA A 21 32.01 -48.65 3.39
N ALA A 22 30.79 -49.07 3.08
CA ALA A 22 30.52 -50.19 2.18
C ALA A 22 30.63 -49.73 0.72
N PRO A 23 31.04 -50.62 -0.22
CA PRO A 23 31.29 -50.24 -1.60
C PRO A 23 30.00 -49.75 -2.28
N VAL A 24 30.09 -48.59 -2.92
CA VAL A 24 29.00 -47.99 -3.70
C VAL A 24 28.77 -48.85 -4.95
N GLY A 25 27.76 -49.71 -4.91
CA GLY A 25 27.20 -50.30 -6.12
C GLY A 25 26.56 -49.20 -6.97
N ASN A 26 26.84 -49.23 -8.28
CA ASN A 26 26.26 -48.34 -9.31
C ASN A 26 24.77 -48.60 -9.56
N GLU A 27 23.97 -48.82 -8.52
CA GLU A 27 22.52 -48.80 -8.63
C GLU A 27 22.00 -47.46 -8.13
N GLU A 28 21.27 -46.73 -8.98
CA GLU A 28 20.53 -45.56 -8.54
C GLU A 28 19.71 -45.94 -7.30
N PRO A 29 19.80 -45.16 -6.19
CA PRO A 29 19.15 -45.50 -4.94
C PRO A 29 17.66 -45.77 -5.19
N THR A 30 17.10 -46.79 -4.56
CA THR A 30 15.72 -47.28 -4.78
C THR A 30 14.65 -46.18 -4.72
N ALA A 31 14.90 -45.09 -4.00
CA ALA A 31 14.09 -43.88 -3.98
C ALA A 31 13.96 -43.18 -5.35
N ALA A 32 15.00 -43.21 -6.19
CA ALA A 32 15.01 -42.65 -7.54
C ALA A 32 14.12 -43.43 -8.52
N LYS A 33 13.82 -44.70 -8.22
CA LYS A 33 12.96 -45.57 -9.04
C LYS A 33 11.47 -45.40 -8.74
N ASN A 34 11.09 -44.74 -7.62
CA ASN A 34 9.69 -44.49 -7.30
C ASN A 34 9.25 -43.11 -7.87
N PRO A 35 8.39 -43.07 -8.91
CA PRO A 35 8.00 -41.81 -9.54
C PRO A 35 7.27 -40.86 -8.58
N VAL A 36 6.46 -41.40 -7.66
CA VAL A 36 5.75 -40.58 -6.66
C VAL A 36 6.73 -39.96 -5.67
N LEU A 37 7.71 -40.73 -5.19
CA LEU A 37 8.73 -40.19 -4.30
C LEU A 37 9.59 -39.14 -5.01
N LYS A 38 9.93 -39.36 -6.28
CA LYS A 38 10.62 -38.37 -7.12
C LYS A 38 9.80 -37.08 -7.26
N ALA A 39 8.50 -37.18 -7.53
CA ALA A 39 7.61 -36.02 -7.60
C ALA A 39 7.55 -35.24 -6.26
N LEU A 40 7.49 -35.95 -5.13
CA LEU A 40 7.51 -35.33 -3.80
C LEU A 40 8.85 -34.66 -3.49
N LEU A 41 9.97 -35.24 -3.91
CA LEU A 41 11.29 -34.63 -3.77
C LEU A 41 11.38 -33.33 -4.57
N HIS A 42 10.85 -33.31 -5.79
CA HIS A 42 10.75 -32.08 -6.59
C HIS A 42 9.94 -30.99 -5.86
N VAL A 43 8.79 -31.31 -5.26
CA VAL A 43 8.01 -30.35 -4.45
C VAL A 43 8.80 -29.83 -3.25
N LYS A 44 9.45 -30.72 -2.49
CA LYS A 44 10.28 -30.33 -1.34
C LYS A 44 11.42 -29.40 -1.75
N TRP A 45 12.10 -29.72 -2.85
CA TRP A 45 13.18 -28.89 -3.38
C TRP A 45 12.69 -27.53 -3.85
N ALA A 46 11.55 -27.49 -4.55
CA ALA A 46 10.93 -26.24 -4.99
C ALA A 46 10.57 -25.33 -3.82
N ASN A 47 10.00 -25.88 -2.74
CA ASN A 47 9.69 -25.11 -1.52
C ASN A 47 10.95 -24.52 -0.87
N LEU A 48 12.06 -25.26 -0.85
CA LEU A 48 13.35 -24.75 -0.34
C LEU A 48 13.90 -23.64 -1.24
N LEU A 49 13.82 -23.81 -2.56
CA LEU A 49 14.23 -22.79 -3.53
C LEU A 49 13.40 -21.51 -3.42
N GLN A 50 12.08 -21.62 -3.19
CA GLN A 50 11.24 -20.45 -2.91
C GLN A 50 11.69 -19.69 -1.66
N LYS A 51 11.98 -20.40 -0.57
CA LYS A 51 12.52 -19.80 0.66
C LYS A 51 13.88 -19.13 0.44
N ALA A 52 14.66 -19.62 -0.51
CA ALA A 52 15.94 -19.04 -0.93
C ALA A 52 15.81 -17.93 -2.00
N GLY A 53 14.59 -17.52 -2.37
CA GLY A 53 14.36 -16.49 -3.41
C GLY A 53 14.61 -16.95 -4.85
N GLN A 54 14.92 -18.23 -5.07
CA GLN A 54 15.23 -18.79 -6.40
C GLN A 54 13.93 -19.24 -7.09
N HIS A 55 13.08 -18.27 -7.44
CA HIS A 55 11.72 -18.51 -7.92
C HIS A 55 11.66 -19.22 -9.28
N GLU A 56 12.58 -18.91 -10.21
CA GLU A 56 12.63 -19.57 -11.54
C GLU A 56 12.86 -21.08 -11.38
N ARG A 57 13.91 -21.45 -10.64
CA ARG A 57 14.23 -22.85 -10.35
C ARG A 57 13.12 -23.55 -9.57
N ALA A 58 12.48 -22.84 -8.63
CA ALA A 58 11.34 -23.40 -7.92
C ALA A 58 10.20 -23.77 -8.89
N ALA A 59 9.86 -22.88 -9.84
CA ALA A 59 8.83 -23.13 -10.84
C ALA A 59 9.15 -24.32 -11.75
N GLU A 60 10.42 -24.51 -12.13
CA GLU A 60 10.91 -25.68 -12.88
C GLU A 60 10.78 -26.99 -12.10
N HIS A 61 11.16 -26.99 -10.82
CA HIS A 61 11.01 -28.17 -9.97
C HIS A 61 9.53 -28.52 -9.75
N PHE A 62 8.64 -27.53 -9.56
CA PHE A 62 7.21 -27.81 -9.56
C PHE A 62 6.72 -28.37 -10.90
N ALA A 63 7.19 -27.84 -12.04
CA ALA A 63 6.87 -28.37 -13.37
C ALA A 63 7.25 -29.85 -13.48
N SER A 64 8.46 -30.19 -13.03
CA SER A 64 9.00 -31.54 -13.05
C SER A 64 8.18 -32.48 -12.17
N SER A 65 7.72 -32.01 -11.00
CA SER A 65 6.80 -32.77 -10.16
C SER A 65 5.46 -33.01 -10.86
N LEU A 66 4.87 -31.97 -11.45
CA LEU A 66 3.58 -32.01 -12.13
C LEU A 66 3.58 -32.91 -13.37
N ALA A 67 4.71 -33.01 -14.07
CA ALA A 67 4.88 -33.93 -15.19
C ALA A 67 4.83 -35.41 -14.77
N ILE A 68 5.12 -35.70 -13.49
CA ILE A 68 5.07 -37.06 -12.94
C ILE A 68 3.73 -37.30 -12.24
N VAL A 69 3.33 -36.41 -11.33
CA VAL A 69 2.06 -36.47 -10.59
C VAL A 69 1.41 -35.08 -10.56
N PRO A 70 0.40 -34.82 -11.39
CA PRO A 70 -0.39 -33.59 -11.32
C PRO A 70 -1.11 -33.50 -9.97
N SER A 71 -0.84 -32.45 -9.19
CA SER A 71 -1.48 -32.25 -7.88
C SER A 71 -1.78 -30.78 -7.62
N GLY A 72 -2.89 -30.49 -6.93
CA GLY A 72 -3.29 -29.12 -6.63
C GLY A 72 -2.24 -28.34 -5.82
N GLN A 73 -1.55 -29.02 -4.88
CA GLN A 73 -0.47 -28.40 -4.08
C GLN A 73 0.73 -28.00 -4.93
N ALA A 74 1.16 -28.84 -5.89
CA ALA A 74 2.28 -28.50 -6.77
C ALA A 74 1.91 -27.39 -7.76
N TYR A 75 0.68 -27.36 -8.26
CA TYR A 75 0.16 -26.26 -9.07
C TYR A 75 0.11 -24.94 -8.28
N PHE A 76 -0.39 -24.97 -7.05
CA PHE A 76 -0.39 -23.81 -6.16
C PHE A 76 1.02 -23.28 -5.89
N GLY A 77 1.97 -24.17 -5.56
CA GLY A 77 3.37 -23.81 -5.37
C GLY A 77 4.01 -23.19 -6.62
N ARG A 78 3.72 -23.76 -7.80
CA ARG A 78 4.16 -23.19 -9.09
C ARG A 78 3.58 -21.79 -9.32
N GLY A 79 2.28 -21.63 -9.09
CA GLY A 79 1.60 -20.32 -9.22
C GLY A 79 2.23 -19.26 -8.34
N LEU A 80 2.56 -19.59 -7.09
CA LEU A 80 3.26 -18.67 -6.18
C LEU A 80 4.65 -18.27 -6.70
N ALA A 81 5.42 -19.22 -7.23
CA ALA A 81 6.74 -18.93 -7.81
C ALA A 81 6.63 -18.01 -9.02
N LEU A 82 5.70 -18.30 -9.93
CA LEU A 82 5.46 -17.51 -11.15
C LEU A 82 4.94 -16.10 -10.84
N ALA A 83 4.06 -15.95 -9.84
CA ALA A 83 3.59 -14.65 -9.39
C ALA A 83 4.75 -13.79 -8.84
N LYS A 84 5.72 -14.40 -8.12
CA LYS A 84 6.93 -13.68 -7.67
C LYS A 84 7.83 -13.23 -8.83
N LEU A 85 7.79 -13.96 -9.95
CA LEU A 85 8.47 -13.61 -11.19
C LEU A 85 7.64 -12.67 -12.08
N ARG A 86 6.46 -12.22 -11.64
CA ARG A 86 5.52 -11.41 -12.43
C ARG A 86 5.06 -12.05 -13.74
N ARG A 87 5.18 -13.38 -13.87
CA ARG A 87 4.66 -14.15 -15.03
C ARG A 87 3.18 -14.41 -14.82
N TRP A 88 2.38 -13.33 -14.91
CA TRP A 88 0.99 -13.30 -14.45
C TRP A 88 0.10 -14.32 -15.13
N GLN A 89 0.17 -14.44 -16.46
CA GLN A 89 -0.66 -15.41 -17.19
C GLN A 89 -0.38 -16.86 -16.75
N GLU A 90 0.90 -17.25 -16.69
CA GLU A 90 1.27 -18.61 -16.27
C GLU A 90 0.93 -18.88 -14.79
N ALA A 91 1.00 -17.85 -13.95
CA ALA A 91 0.56 -17.95 -12.56
C ALA A 91 -0.96 -18.19 -12.47
N ALA A 92 -1.75 -17.49 -13.28
CA ALA A 92 -3.21 -17.69 -13.35
C ALA A 92 -3.53 -19.14 -13.76
N ASP A 93 -2.94 -19.63 -14.86
CA ASP A 93 -3.16 -21.00 -15.35
C ASP A 93 -2.80 -22.06 -14.29
N ALA A 94 -1.72 -21.82 -13.53
CA ALA A 94 -1.30 -22.69 -12.45
C ALA A 94 -2.29 -22.65 -11.28
N PHE A 95 -2.77 -21.47 -10.86
CA PHE A 95 -3.76 -21.38 -9.80
C PHE A 95 -5.13 -21.93 -10.20
N GLU A 96 -5.57 -21.72 -11.45
CA GLU A 96 -6.78 -22.35 -12.01
C GLU A 96 -6.68 -23.87 -11.94
N SER A 97 -5.55 -24.43 -12.38
CA SER A 97 -5.27 -25.87 -12.28
C SER A 97 -5.27 -26.37 -10.83
N ALA A 98 -4.88 -25.52 -9.89
CA ALA A 98 -4.88 -25.81 -8.46
C ALA A 98 -6.31 -25.85 -7.89
N VAL A 99 -7.15 -24.86 -8.20
CA VAL A 99 -8.54 -24.79 -7.70
C VAL A 99 -9.45 -25.83 -8.36
N GLN A 100 -9.20 -26.21 -9.62
CA GLN A 100 -9.92 -27.33 -10.27
C GLN A 100 -9.69 -28.66 -9.55
N ARG A 101 -8.46 -28.89 -9.05
CA ARG A 101 -8.07 -30.12 -8.34
C ARG A 101 -8.40 -30.09 -6.85
N CYS A 102 -8.29 -28.91 -6.24
CA CYS A 102 -8.56 -28.68 -4.82
C CYS A 102 -9.50 -27.49 -4.65
N PRO A 103 -10.82 -27.64 -4.92
CA PRO A 103 -11.77 -26.52 -4.91
C PRO A 103 -11.94 -25.83 -3.55
N ARG A 104 -11.55 -26.50 -2.46
CA ARG A 104 -11.62 -25.98 -1.09
C ARG A 104 -10.34 -25.26 -0.62
N MET A 105 -9.35 -25.09 -1.48
CA MET A 105 -8.09 -24.42 -1.15
C MET A 105 -8.26 -22.89 -1.24
N ALA A 106 -8.72 -22.26 -0.15
CA ALA A 106 -9.00 -20.82 -0.09
C ALA A 106 -7.83 -19.96 -0.56
N GLY A 107 -6.60 -20.28 -0.10
CA GLY A 107 -5.39 -19.57 -0.51
C GLY A 107 -5.14 -19.57 -2.03
N ALA A 108 -5.55 -20.61 -2.76
CA ALA A 108 -5.41 -20.63 -4.22
C ALA A 108 -6.41 -19.71 -4.92
N TRP A 109 -7.65 -19.66 -4.43
CA TRP A 109 -8.64 -18.67 -4.90
C TRP A 109 -8.20 -17.24 -4.62
N THR A 110 -7.68 -16.98 -3.42
CA THR A 110 -7.15 -15.64 -3.04
C THR A 110 -6.01 -15.21 -3.96
N ASN A 111 -5.06 -16.10 -4.23
CA ASN A 111 -3.92 -15.79 -5.10
C ASN A 111 -4.32 -15.70 -6.58
N LEU A 112 -5.25 -16.55 -7.05
CA LEU A 112 -5.82 -16.44 -8.39
C LEU A 112 -6.47 -15.06 -8.57
N ALA A 113 -7.29 -14.63 -7.61
CA ALA A 113 -7.89 -13.30 -7.65
C ALA A 113 -6.86 -12.16 -7.70
N GLY A 114 -5.78 -12.27 -6.90
CA GLY A 114 -4.69 -11.28 -6.92
C GLY A 114 -3.95 -11.22 -8.26
N VAL A 115 -3.75 -12.37 -8.91
CA VAL A 115 -3.16 -12.44 -10.27
C VAL A 115 -4.13 -11.88 -11.31
N GLU A 116 -5.42 -12.17 -11.21
CA GLU A 116 -6.43 -11.63 -12.12
C GLU A 116 -6.54 -10.11 -12.02
N LEU A 117 -6.41 -9.53 -10.82
CA LEU A 117 -6.27 -8.08 -10.64
C LEU A 117 -5.05 -7.53 -11.37
N SER A 118 -3.92 -8.23 -11.30
CA SER A 118 -2.67 -7.84 -11.98
C SER A 118 -2.80 -7.91 -13.51
N LEU A 119 -3.69 -8.78 -14.00
CA LEU A 119 -4.06 -8.90 -15.42
C LEU A 119 -5.21 -7.97 -15.84
N GLY A 120 -5.76 -7.15 -14.92
CA GLY A 120 -6.89 -6.26 -15.17
C GLY A 120 -8.26 -6.94 -15.24
N ARG A 121 -8.37 -8.25 -14.97
CA ARG A 121 -9.62 -9.03 -15.07
C ARG A 121 -10.42 -8.95 -13.77
N CYS A 122 -10.99 -7.78 -13.52
CA CYS A 122 -11.53 -7.43 -12.21
C CYS A 122 -12.80 -8.21 -11.85
N GLU A 123 -13.66 -8.54 -12.82
CA GLU A 123 -14.86 -9.36 -12.60
C GLU A 123 -14.53 -10.79 -12.17
N SER A 124 -13.54 -11.41 -12.84
CA SER A 124 -13.02 -12.73 -12.44
C SER A 124 -12.39 -12.67 -11.05
N ALA A 125 -11.60 -11.64 -10.76
CA ALA A 125 -11.01 -11.45 -9.45
C ALA A 125 -12.07 -11.32 -8.35
N GLU A 126 -13.15 -10.57 -8.58
CA GLU A 126 -14.27 -10.43 -7.64
C GLU A 126 -14.92 -11.78 -7.34
N ALA A 127 -15.22 -12.58 -8.38
CA ALA A 127 -15.82 -13.91 -8.23
C ALA A 127 -14.89 -14.85 -7.43
N HIS A 128 -13.60 -14.85 -7.74
CA HIS A 128 -12.60 -15.65 -7.02
C HIS A 128 -12.41 -15.19 -5.57
N CYS A 129 -12.45 -13.88 -5.28
CA CYS A 129 -12.39 -13.37 -3.92
C CYS A 129 -13.60 -13.80 -3.10
N ARG A 130 -14.82 -13.70 -3.67
CA ARG A 130 -16.02 -14.20 -2.99
C ARG A 130 -15.90 -15.68 -2.69
N LYS A 131 -15.37 -16.47 -3.63
CA LYS A 131 -15.15 -17.89 -3.38
C LYS A 131 -14.13 -18.15 -2.27
N ALA A 132 -13.04 -17.37 -2.23
CA ALA A 132 -12.06 -17.44 -1.15
C ALA A 132 -12.70 -17.11 0.21
N LEU A 133 -13.52 -16.07 0.29
CA LEU A 133 -14.20 -15.62 1.51
C LEU A 133 -15.32 -16.56 1.96
N GLU A 134 -15.95 -17.30 1.04
CA GLU A 134 -16.86 -18.40 1.41
C GLU A 134 -16.12 -19.53 2.15
N LEU A 135 -14.88 -19.81 1.75
CA LEU A 135 -14.07 -20.90 2.30
C LEU A 135 -13.32 -20.48 3.57
N GLU A 136 -12.80 -19.26 3.57
CA GLU A 136 -12.04 -18.66 4.66
C GLU A 136 -12.50 -17.21 4.83
N PRO A 137 -13.57 -16.99 5.60
CA PRO A 137 -14.14 -15.66 5.77
C PRO A 137 -13.11 -14.64 6.28
N ASP A 138 -12.22 -15.04 7.20
CA ASP A 138 -11.22 -14.17 7.86
C ASP A 138 -9.95 -13.85 7.04
N SER A 139 -9.90 -14.28 5.77
CA SER A 139 -8.77 -14.01 4.90
C SER A 139 -8.67 -12.51 4.58
N ARG A 140 -7.73 -11.84 5.24
CA ARG A 140 -7.43 -10.42 5.03
C ARG A 140 -7.11 -10.14 3.56
N GLU A 141 -6.27 -10.98 2.95
CA GLU A 141 -5.84 -10.85 1.57
C GLU A 141 -7.02 -10.94 0.60
N ALA A 142 -7.96 -11.85 0.84
CA ALA A 142 -9.15 -11.98 -0.01
C ALA A 142 -10.08 -10.76 0.12
N VAL A 143 -10.23 -10.18 1.31
CA VAL A 143 -11.00 -8.93 1.53
C VAL A 143 -10.34 -7.76 0.82
N MET A 144 -9.01 -7.63 0.94
CA MET A 144 -8.26 -6.59 0.25
C MET A 144 -8.39 -6.72 -1.28
N ASN A 145 -8.25 -7.94 -1.81
CA ASN A 145 -8.41 -8.19 -3.24
C ASN A 145 -9.86 -7.92 -3.70
N LEU A 146 -10.87 -8.27 -2.91
CA LEU A 146 -12.27 -7.97 -3.22
C LEU A 146 -12.50 -6.46 -3.29
N ALA A 147 -12.02 -5.72 -2.29
CA ALA A 147 -12.14 -4.27 -2.25
C ALA A 147 -11.46 -3.63 -3.46
N ASN A 148 -10.26 -4.10 -3.83
CA ASN A 148 -9.55 -3.63 -5.01
C ASN A 148 -10.27 -3.98 -6.32
N ALA A 149 -10.81 -5.19 -6.45
CA ALA A 149 -11.59 -5.60 -7.62
C ALA A 149 -12.81 -4.71 -7.82
N LEU A 150 -13.60 -4.51 -6.76
CA LEU A 150 -14.78 -3.63 -6.79
C LEU A 150 -14.40 -2.18 -7.10
N ARG A 151 -13.26 -1.71 -6.59
CA ARG A 151 -12.73 -0.37 -6.89
C ARG A 151 -12.36 -0.19 -8.36
N ASN A 152 -11.65 -1.15 -8.93
CA ASN A 152 -11.26 -1.13 -10.34
C ASN A 152 -12.48 -1.22 -11.27
N LEU A 153 -13.57 -1.85 -10.82
CA LEU A 153 -14.87 -1.88 -11.51
C LEU A 153 -15.70 -0.60 -11.30
N GLY A 154 -15.20 0.40 -10.57
CA GLY A 154 -15.94 1.63 -10.23
C GLY A 154 -17.02 1.45 -9.15
N ARG A 155 -17.15 0.26 -8.56
CA ARG A 155 -18.18 -0.11 -7.56
C ARG A 155 -17.72 0.18 -6.12
N ARG A 156 -17.35 1.43 -5.85
CA ARG A 156 -16.73 1.82 -4.58
C ARG A 156 -17.61 1.69 -3.34
N ARG A 157 -18.89 2.04 -3.44
CA ARG A 157 -19.84 1.85 -2.34
C ARG A 157 -19.91 0.39 -1.91
N GLU A 158 -19.87 -0.53 -2.88
CA GLU A 158 -19.84 -1.97 -2.61
C GLU A 158 -18.50 -2.40 -2.01
N ALA A 159 -17.37 -1.81 -2.44
CA ALA A 159 -16.07 -2.07 -1.82
C ALA A 159 -16.05 -1.67 -0.34
N VAL A 160 -16.55 -0.47 -0.01
CA VAL A 160 -16.68 0.01 1.37
C VAL A 160 -17.62 -0.89 2.18
N GLN A 161 -18.75 -1.28 1.60
CA GLN A 161 -19.70 -2.19 2.24
C GLN A 161 -19.07 -3.55 2.54
N ALA A 162 -18.39 -4.17 1.58
CA ALA A 162 -17.76 -5.47 1.75
C ALA A 162 -16.69 -5.47 2.85
N VAL A 163 -15.91 -4.39 2.97
CA VAL A 163 -14.93 -4.24 4.05
C VAL A 163 -15.62 -4.10 5.41
N TRP A 164 -16.68 -3.29 5.51
CA TRP A 164 -17.45 -3.17 6.76
C TRP A 164 -18.14 -4.48 7.17
N GLU A 165 -18.76 -5.18 6.23
CA GLU A 165 -19.36 -6.50 6.47
C GLU A 165 -18.33 -7.46 7.06
N ARG A 166 -17.09 -7.44 6.57
CA ARG A 166 -16.01 -8.24 7.14
C ARG A 166 -15.62 -7.80 8.55
N ILE A 167 -15.38 -6.50 8.76
CA ILE A 167 -14.97 -5.97 10.07
C ILE A 167 -16.00 -6.38 11.13
N LEU A 168 -17.28 -6.11 10.87
CA LEU A 168 -18.37 -6.45 11.79
C LEU A 168 -18.52 -7.96 11.98
N HIS A 169 -18.34 -8.76 10.93
CA HIS A 169 -18.36 -10.21 11.05
C HIS A 169 -17.24 -10.71 11.97
N HIS A 170 -16.00 -10.25 11.78
CA HIS A 170 -14.87 -10.64 12.64
C HIS A 170 -15.11 -10.23 14.10
N GLU A 171 -15.51 -8.98 14.35
CA GLU A 171 -15.79 -8.48 15.70
C GLU A 171 -16.94 -9.27 16.37
N SER A 172 -17.95 -9.68 15.60
CA SER A 172 -19.04 -10.52 16.12
C SER A 172 -18.59 -11.91 16.57
N GLN A 173 -17.57 -12.50 15.92
CA GLN A 173 -17.00 -13.79 16.32
C GLN A 173 -16.16 -13.66 17.59
N GLU A 174 -15.55 -12.50 17.83
CA GLU A 174 -14.77 -12.19 19.03
C GLU A 174 -15.64 -11.79 20.24
N GLY A 175 -16.98 -11.80 20.09
CA GLY A 175 -17.93 -11.47 21.15
C GLY A 175 -18.16 -9.97 21.34
N GLU A 176 -17.55 -9.13 20.51
CA GLU A 176 -17.71 -7.67 20.52
C GLU A 176 -18.68 -7.26 19.41
N LYS A 177 -19.99 -7.27 19.68
CA LYS A 177 -20.96 -6.74 18.72
C LYS A 177 -20.89 -5.22 18.69
N LYS A 178 -20.02 -4.67 17.85
CA LYS A 178 -19.91 -3.23 17.57
C LYS A 178 -20.80 -2.86 16.39
N GLU A 179 -21.37 -1.66 16.45
CA GLU A 179 -22.08 -1.08 15.32
C GLU A 179 -21.10 -0.34 14.42
N ARG A 180 -21.38 -0.33 13.11
CA ARG A 180 -20.60 0.46 12.16
C ARG A 180 -20.66 1.94 12.54
N PRO A 181 -19.52 2.62 12.71
CA PRO A 181 -19.49 4.06 12.91
C PRO A 181 -20.20 4.81 11.77
N THR A 182 -20.89 5.90 12.11
CA THR A 182 -21.50 6.76 11.10
C THR A 182 -20.41 7.62 10.45
N PRO A 183 -20.26 7.61 9.11
CA PRO A 183 -19.32 8.49 8.44
C PRO A 183 -19.58 9.98 8.74
N LEU A 184 -18.52 10.78 8.78
CA LEU A 184 -18.57 12.21 8.95
C LEU A 184 -19.23 12.86 7.74
N LYS A 185 -20.26 13.66 8.00
CA LYS A 185 -20.90 14.53 7.01
C LYS A 185 -20.36 15.93 7.19
N LEU A 186 -19.59 16.41 6.22
CA LEU A 186 -18.91 17.69 6.36
C LEU A 186 -19.86 18.90 6.50
N ALA A 187 -21.08 18.81 5.98
CA ALA A 187 -22.13 19.80 6.21
C ALA A 187 -22.50 19.99 7.70
N ASP A 188 -22.21 19.01 8.56
CA ASP A 188 -22.40 19.15 10.01
C ASP A 188 -21.20 19.83 10.68
N ALA A 189 -20.00 19.71 10.10
CA ALA A 189 -18.82 20.45 10.55
C ALA A 189 -18.93 21.95 10.24
N GLU A 190 -19.50 22.32 9.09
CA GLU A 190 -19.69 23.73 8.69
C GLU A 190 -20.61 24.51 9.63
N LYS A 191 -21.48 23.81 10.36
CA LYS A 191 -22.37 24.41 11.36
C LYS A 191 -21.67 24.65 12.70
N LEU A 192 -20.50 24.04 12.91
CA LEU A 192 -19.72 24.25 14.11
C LEU A 192 -18.99 25.58 13.99
N ASP A 193 -19.13 26.44 15.00
CA ASP A 193 -18.33 27.65 15.11
C ASP A 193 -16.87 27.23 15.30
N PRO A 194 -15.96 27.53 14.35
CA PRO A 194 -14.55 27.17 14.46
C PRO A 194 -13.83 27.93 15.59
N GLY A 195 -14.50 28.89 16.24
CA GLY A 195 -13.91 29.76 17.24
C GLY A 195 -13.18 30.95 16.59
N PRO A 196 -12.40 31.72 17.36
CA PRO A 196 -11.63 32.84 16.82
C PRO A 196 -10.63 32.37 15.76
N ASP A 197 -10.36 33.24 14.77
CA ASP A 197 -9.49 32.99 13.60
C ASP A 197 -8.37 31.96 13.88
N PRO A 198 -8.54 30.70 13.44
CA PRO A 198 -7.73 29.59 13.93
C PRO A 198 -6.30 29.73 13.43
N SER A 199 -5.34 29.56 14.34
CA SER A 199 -3.93 29.65 13.96
C SER A 199 -3.54 28.54 12.99
N LEU A 200 -2.65 28.84 12.06
CA LEU A 200 -2.20 27.88 11.05
C LEU A 200 -1.08 27.00 11.60
N VAL A 201 -1.25 25.69 11.46
CA VAL A 201 -0.25 24.66 11.73
C VAL A 201 0.06 23.93 10.43
N VAL A 202 1.31 23.98 9.98
CA VAL A 202 1.81 23.06 8.96
C VAL A 202 2.33 21.82 9.66
N ALA A 203 1.73 20.66 9.38
CA ALA A 203 2.04 19.40 10.04
C ALA A 203 2.67 18.39 9.08
N CYS A 204 3.61 17.60 9.57
CA CYS A 204 4.14 16.43 8.86
C CYS A 204 4.43 15.27 9.82
N LEU A 205 4.58 14.07 9.26
CA LEU A 205 4.89 12.84 10.02
C LEU A 205 6.22 12.25 9.58
N LYS A 206 7.13 12.05 10.53
CA LYS A 206 8.41 11.34 10.32
C LYS A 206 8.39 10.03 11.09
N TRP A 207 8.53 8.93 10.35
CA TRP A 207 8.57 7.58 10.92
C TRP A 207 10.00 7.11 11.16
N GLY A 208 10.43 7.16 12.42
CA GLY A 208 11.63 6.51 12.91
C GLY A 208 12.88 6.85 12.08
N LYS A 209 13.68 5.83 11.77
CA LYS A 209 14.87 5.95 10.92
C LYS A 209 14.59 5.75 9.43
N ARG A 210 13.34 5.49 9.03
CA ARG A 210 12.98 5.25 7.62
C ARG A 210 13.20 6.50 6.78
N TYR A 211 12.89 7.66 7.34
CA TYR A 211 13.18 8.97 6.74
C TYR A 211 14.16 9.70 7.65
N SER A 212 15.28 10.17 7.10
CA SER A 212 16.20 11.05 7.83
C SER A 212 15.57 12.41 8.11
N SER A 213 16.02 13.11 9.15
CA SER A 213 15.61 14.49 9.45
C SER A 213 15.77 15.47 8.30
N VAL A 214 16.67 15.18 7.34
CA VAL A 214 16.88 15.95 6.11
C VAL A 214 15.57 16.19 5.34
N TYR A 215 14.68 15.20 5.26
CA TYR A 215 13.40 15.35 4.55
C TYR A 215 12.50 16.38 5.24
N VAL A 216 12.39 16.29 6.57
CA VAL A 216 11.59 17.22 7.37
C VAL A 216 12.15 18.64 7.28
N ASN A 217 13.47 18.80 7.44
CA ASN A 217 14.11 20.12 7.40
C ASN A 217 13.96 20.78 6.02
N ARG A 218 13.94 20.00 4.94
CA ARG A 218 13.67 20.51 3.59
C ARG A 218 12.22 20.94 3.42
N LEU A 219 11.28 20.11 3.85
CA LEU A 219 9.86 20.43 3.80
C LEU A 219 9.58 21.71 4.60
N TRP A 220 10.16 21.84 5.80
CA TRP A 220 10.11 23.05 6.61
C TRP A 220 10.69 24.27 5.88
N ALA A 221 11.91 24.16 5.35
CA ALA A 221 12.58 25.26 4.68
C ALA A 221 11.82 25.73 3.43
N ALA A 222 11.25 24.80 2.68
CA ALA A 222 10.42 25.09 1.51
C ALA A 222 9.09 25.72 1.94
N SER A 223 8.41 25.18 2.95
CA SER A 223 7.17 25.75 3.50
C SER A 223 7.39 27.19 3.94
N ARG A 224 8.45 27.47 4.72
CA ARG A 224 8.78 28.83 5.19
C ARG A 224 9.06 29.81 4.04
N ARG A 225 9.63 29.33 2.92
CA ARG A 225 9.91 30.17 1.76
C ARG A 225 8.65 30.55 0.99
N HIS A 226 7.68 29.65 0.96
CA HIS A 226 6.53 29.71 0.07
C HIS A 226 5.20 30.00 0.78
N LEU A 227 5.20 30.08 2.11
CA LEU A 227 4.07 30.47 2.93
C LEU A 227 4.34 31.82 3.57
N ARG A 228 3.49 32.81 3.29
CA ARG A 228 3.59 34.16 3.88
C ARG A 228 2.76 34.28 5.14
N MET A 229 1.72 33.47 5.26
CA MET A 229 0.90 33.38 6.47
C MET A 229 1.75 32.91 7.66
N PRO A 230 1.65 33.56 8.83
CA PRO A 230 2.30 33.06 10.04
C PRO A 230 1.79 31.66 10.38
N ALA A 231 2.70 30.71 10.48
CA ALA A 231 2.36 29.32 10.79
C ALA A 231 3.39 28.71 11.74
N ARG A 232 2.90 27.82 12.61
CA ARG A 232 3.77 26.90 13.35
C ARG A 232 4.05 25.69 12.47
N PHE A 233 5.28 25.17 12.51
CA PHE A 233 5.62 23.94 11.80
C PHE A 233 5.83 22.81 12.81
N VAL A 234 5.00 21.78 12.74
CA VAL A 234 4.97 20.68 13.71
C VAL A 234 5.33 19.37 13.02
N CYS A 235 6.34 18.68 13.54
CA CYS A 235 6.73 17.35 13.08
C CYS A 235 6.38 16.32 14.15
N PHE A 236 5.50 15.38 13.81
CA PHE A 236 5.18 14.24 14.67
C PHE A 236 6.16 13.11 14.38
N THR A 237 6.92 12.69 15.40
CA THR A 237 8.02 11.72 15.25
C THR A 237 8.35 11.04 16.59
N GLU A 238 8.78 9.78 16.54
CA GLU A 238 9.42 9.10 17.67
C GLU A 238 10.93 9.38 17.77
N ASP A 239 11.52 9.98 16.73
CA ASP A 239 12.95 10.30 16.64
C ASP A 239 13.14 11.74 16.11
N PRO A 240 13.30 12.74 17.00
CA PRO A 240 13.48 14.14 16.63
C PRO A 240 14.93 14.50 16.30
N ALA A 241 15.87 13.55 16.33
CA ALA A 241 17.29 13.86 16.16
C ALA A 241 17.58 14.50 14.79
N GLY A 242 18.30 15.62 14.81
CA GLY A 242 18.73 16.35 13.62
C GLY A 242 17.66 17.19 12.94
N LEU A 243 16.50 17.40 13.57
CA LEU A 243 15.53 18.41 13.13
C LEU A 243 16.09 19.83 13.40
N ASP A 244 15.69 20.80 12.57
CA ASP A 244 15.97 22.22 12.81
C ASP A 244 15.30 22.67 14.12
N ASP A 245 15.97 23.50 14.92
CA ASP A 245 15.48 23.96 16.23
C ASP A 245 14.17 24.75 16.13
N SER A 246 13.84 25.27 14.94
CA SER A 246 12.59 25.99 14.68
C SER A 246 11.39 25.07 14.45
N ILE A 247 11.60 23.76 14.37
CA ILE A 247 10.56 22.75 14.15
C ILE A 247 10.06 22.25 15.49
N GLU A 248 8.76 22.37 15.73
CA GLU A 248 8.14 21.79 16.93
C GLU A 248 8.03 20.28 16.76
N ALA A 249 8.86 19.53 17.46
CA ALA A 249 8.78 18.07 17.49
C ALA A 249 7.71 17.62 18.51
N ARG A 250 6.75 16.81 18.07
CA ARG A 250 5.75 16.15 18.93
C ARG A 250 5.92 14.62 18.86
N PRO A 251 5.69 13.90 19.98
CA PRO A 251 5.80 12.46 19.99
C PRO A 251 4.70 11.81 19.14
N LEU A 252 5.05 10.71 18.49
CA LEU A 252 4.13 9.87 17.74
C LEU A 252 3.98 8.52 18.46
N PRO A 253 2.77 8.00 18.71
CA PRO A 253 2.60 6.78 19.47
C PRO A 253 3.10 5.57 18.69
N ALA A 254 3.84 4.69 19.38
CA ALA A 254 4.37 3.45 18.80
C ALA A 254 3.29 2.38 18.57
N SER A 255 2.05 2.60 19.00
CA SER A 255 0.95 1.63 18.95
C SER A 255 0.31 1.49 17.56
N LEU A 256 0.44 2.48 16.68
CA LEU A 256 -0.15 2.43 15.34
C LEU A 256 0.85 1.93 14.28
N PRO A 257 0.45 1.02 13.38
CA PRO A 257 1.26 0.67 12.22
C PRO A 257 1.61 1.90 11.38
N LEU A 258 2.76 1.88 10.71
CA LEU A 258 3.40 3.05 10.09
C LEU A 258 2.47 4.00 9.30
N TRP A 259 1.61 3.50 8.44
CA TRP A 259 0.76 4.36 7.60
C TRP A 259 -0.49 4.88 8.33
N TRP A 260 -0.82 4.33 9.51
CA TRP A 260 -1.97 4.73 10.32
C TRP A 260 -1.72 5.92 11.22
N GLY A 261 -0.47 6.31 11.51
CA GLY A 261 -0.29 7.42 12.45
C GLY A 261 -0.70 8.79 11.86
N LYS A 262 -1.10 8.90 10.59
CA LYS A 262 -1.89 10.04 10.10
C LYS A 262 -3.22 10.18 10.86
N ALA A 263 -3.83 9.07 11.24
CA ALA A 263 -5.03 9.07 12.07
C ALA A 263 -4.77 9.71 13.43
N TYR A 264 -3.55 9.58 13.99
CA TYR A 264 -3.20 10.19 15.27
C TYR A 264 -3.32 11.72 15.24
N LEU A 265 -3.16 12.37 14.09
CA LEU A 265 -3.35 13.81 13.94
C LEU A 265 -4.78 14.27 14.28
N PHE A 266 -5.74 13.35 14.28
CA PHE A 266 -7.13 13.60 14.65
C PHE A 266 -7.42 13.29 16.12
N SER A 267 -6.46 12.80 16.89
CA SER A 267 -6.64 12.52 18.32
C SER A 267 -6.57 13.80 19.15
N GLU A 268 -7.17 13.76 20.34
CA GLU A 268 -7.09 14.86 21.30
C GLU A 268 -5.64 15.13 21.74
N GLU A 269 -4.85 14.07 21.93
CA GLU A 269 -3.45 14.13 22.37
C GLU A 269 -2.51 14.75 21.33
N ALA A 270 -2.87 14.72 20.04
CA ALA A 270 -2.13 15.44 19.02
C ALA A 270 -2.15 16.96 19.26
N GLY A 271 -3.13 17.47 20.02
CA GLY A 271 -3.19 18.85 20.49
C GLY A 271 -3.29 19.85 19.33
N LEU A 272 -4.06 19.49 18.30
CA LEU A 272 -4.29 20.31 17.10
C LEU A 272 -5.64 21.03 17.14
N ASP A 273 -6.58 20.62 18.00
CA ASP A 273 -7.92 21.23 18.11
C ASP A 273 -7.86 22.77 18.24
N GLY A 274 -8.75 23.44 17.52
CA GLY A 274 -8.80 24.91 17.42
C GLY A 274 -7.80 25.52 16.43
N ASN A 275 -7.04 24.71 15.70
CA ASN A 275 -6.11 25.18 14.67
C ASN A 275 -6.56 24.76 13.27
N ARG A 276 -6.20 25.56 12.28
CA ARG A 276 -6.23 25.12 10.88
C ARG A 276 -4.96 24.34 10.61
N VAL A 277 -5.10 23.10 10.17
CA VAL A 277 -3.97 22.23 9.92
C VAL A 277 -3.80 22.05 8.42
N LEU A 278 -2.62 22.33 7.89
CA LEU A 278 -2.18 21.93 6.55
C LEU A 278 -1.17 20.79 6.73
N PHE A 279 -1.62 19.56 6.50
CA PHE A 279 -0.76 18.39 6.52
C PHE A 279 -0.10 18.17 5.16
N LEU A 280 1.21 17.93 5.18
CA LEU A 280 2.03 17.61 4.02
C LEU A 280 2.85 16.35 4.31
N ASP A 281 2.76 15.36 3.42
CA ASP A 281 3.67 14.22 3.46
C ASP A 281 5.13 14.64 3.21
N LEU A 282 6.08 13.82 3.67
CA LEU A 282 7.51 14.13 3.55
C LEU A 282 8.05 14.02 2.12
N ASP A 283 7.31 13.38 1.23
CA ASP A 283 7.69 13.23 -0.17
C ASP A 283 7.13 14.33 -1.08
N GLN A 284 6.43 15.32 -0.54
CA GLN A 284 5.90 16.45 -1.32
C GLN A 284 7.02 17.43 -1.70
N VAL A 285 6.96 17.96 -2.92
CA VAL A 285 7.90 18.98 -3.41
C VAL A 285 7.18 20.32 -3.56
N ILE A 286 7.51 21.28 -2.70
CA ILE A 286 6.92 22.63 -2.71
C ILE A 286 7.73 23.55 -3.61
N LEU A 287 7.05 24.20 -4.55
CA LEU A 287 7.64 25.05 -5.60
C LEU A 287 7.15 26.48 -5.63
N GLY A 288 5.94 26.68 -5.13
CA GLY A 288 5.22 27.93 -5.31
C GLY A 288 4.36 28.25 -4.10
N ASP A 289 3.61 29.33 -4.24
CA ASP A 289 2.79 29.92 -3.19
C ASP A 289 1.83 28.92 -2.52
N LEU A 290 2.02 28.71 -1.22
CA LEU A 290 1.18 27.84 -0.38
C LEU A 290 0.00 28.59 0.25
N ASP A 291 -0.02 29.92 0.22
CA ASP A 291 -1.07 30.73 0.85
C ASP A 291 -2.48 30.30 0.41
N PRO A 292 -2.77 29.94 -0.87
CA PRO A 292 -4.10 29.48 -1.26
C PRO A 292 -4.55 28.19 -0.55
N LEU A 293 -3.64 27.24 -0.29
CA LEU A 293 -3.96 26.01 0.41
C LEU A 293 -4.14 26.29 1.91
N ALA A 294 -3.23 27.10 2.47
CA ALA A 294 -3.24 27.50 3.86
C ALA A 294 -4.43 28.41 4.25
N ALA A 295 -4.96 29.16 3.28
CA ALA A 295 -6.14 30.01 3.44
C ALA A 295 -7.46 29.24 3.32
N TYR A 296 -7.44 27.94 3.01
CA TYR A 296 -8.65 27.13 2.93
C TYR A 296 -9.47 27.24 4.22
N SER A 297 -10.75 27.60 4.06
CA SER A 297 -11.67 27.89 5.16
C SER A 297 -12.81 26.88 5.29
N GLY A 298 -12.84 25.85 4.43
CA GLY A 298 -13.82 24.78 4.54
C GLY A 298 -13.47 23.77 5.63
N PRO A 299 -14.34 22.77 5.85
CA PRO A 299 -14.19 21.82 6.95
C PRO A 299 -13.03 20.84 6.73
N PHE A 300 -12.88 20.30 5.52
CA PHE A 300 -11.91 19.25 5.21
C PHE A 300 -11.66 19.13 3.70
N ALA A 301 -10.43 19.39 3.27
CA ALA A 301 -9.98 19.27 1.89
C ALA A 301 -8.79 18.31 1.75
N LEU A 302 -8.77 17.53 0.66
CA LEU A 302 -7.66 16.65 0.30
C LEU A 302 -7.58 16.39 -1.20
N LEU A 303 -6.65 15.53 -1.61
CA LEU A 303 -6.51 15.12 -3.01
C LEU A 303 -7.55 14.04 -3.36
N GLY A 304 -8.26 14.24 -4.48
CA GLY A 304 -8.94 13.14 -5.17
C GLY A 304 -7.96 12.26 -5.94
N THR A 305 -8.34 11.03 -6.29
CA THR A 305 -7.47 10.14 -7.10
C THR A 305 -7.65 10.30 -8.62
N GLU A 306 -8.65 11.07 -9.08
CA GLU A 306 -9.03 11.14 -10.50
C GLU A 306 -7.92 11.70 -11.40
N ASP A 307 -7.16 12.67 -10.90
CA ASP A 307 -6.07 13.32 -11.64
C ASP A 307 -4.67 12.83 -11.21
N VAL A 308 -4.60 11.75 -10.44
CA VAL A 308 -3.34 11.15 -9.97
C VAL A 308 -3.15 9.85 -10.75
N ALA A 309 -2.33 9.89 -11.81
CA ALA A 309 -2.27 8.83 -12.83
C ALA A 309 -1.87 7.44 -12.29
N CYS A 310 -1.27 7.38 -11.11
CA CYS A 310 -0.91 6.10 -10.47
C CYS A 310 -1.96 5.57 -9.50
N GLU A 311 -2.91 6.39 -9.07
CA GLU A 311 -4.05 5.90 -8.33
C GLU A 311 -5.01 5.32 -9.37
N LEU A 312 -4.81 4.04 -9.69
CA LEU A 312 -5.53 3.27 -10.72
C LEU A 312 -7.06 3.14 -10.47
N ALA A 313 -7.57 3.81 -9.44
CA ALA A 313 -8.96 3.85 -9.08
C ALA A 313 -9.45 5.30 -9.06
N LEU A 314 -10.38 5.64 -9.95
CA LEU A 314 -11.04 6.96 -9.97
C LEU A 314 -11.73 7.23 -8.62
N GLY A 315 -11.91 8.51 -8.28
CA GLY A 315 -12.75 9.09 -7.21
C GLY A 315 -12.55 8.65 -5.76
N GLY A 316 -11.45 7.99 -5.44
CA GLY A 316 -10.98 7.83 -4.07
C GLY A 316 -10.30 9.10 -3.54
N TYR A 317 -9.62 8.93 -2.41
CA TYR A 317 -8.85 9.98 -1.75
C TYR A 317 -7.36 9.65 -1.71
N ASN A 318 -6.55 10.69 -1.56
CA ASN A 318 -5.14 10.61 -1.25
C ASN A 318 -4.80 11.60 -0.12
N SER A 319 -4.15 11.10 0.93
CA SER A 319 -3.85 11.82 2.17
C SER A 319 -2.52 12.59 2.18
N SER A 320 -1.89 12.82 1.02
CA SER A 320 -0.58 13.46 0.98
C SER A 320 -0.59 14.97 1.17
N VAL A 321 -1.71 15.61 0.85
CA VAL A 321 -1.98 17.02 1.15
C VAL A 321 -3.40 17.13 1.69
N ILE A 322 -3.54 17.42 2.99
CA ILE A 322 -4.84 17.58 3.65
C ILE A 322 -4.87 18.95 4.32
N CYS A 323 -5.99 19.66 4.22
CA CYS A 323 -6.26 20.80 5.09
C CYS A 323 -7.60 20.64 5.79
N TRP A 324 -7.63 20.89 7.10
CA TRP A 324 -8.87 20.87 7.88
C TRP A 324 -8.78 21.83 9.06
N THR A 325 -9.94 22.21 9.59
CA THR A 325 -10.01 22.89 10.89
C THR A 325 -10.18 21.85 11.98
N ALA A 326 -9.11 21.60 12.74
CA ALA A 326 -9.08 20.57 13.76
C ALA A 326 -10.08 20.88 14.87
N SER A 327 -10.93 19.91 15.17
CA SER A 327 -11.98 20.02 16.16
C SER A 327 -12.41 18.64 16.66
N PRO A 328 -13.14 18.55 17.79
CA PRO A 328 -13.67 17.29 18.31
C PRO A 328 -14.51 16.50 17.31
N PHE A 329 -15.09 17.16 16.31
CA PHE A 329 -15.85 16.52 15.23
C PHE A 329 -15.06 15.44 14.48
N PHE A 330 -13.76 15.67 14.25
CA PHE A 330 -12.93 14.75 13.48
C PHE A 330 -12.30 13.62 14.31
N ARG A 331 -12.45 13.64 15.65
CA ARG A 331 -11.80 12.66 16.55
C ARG A 331 -12.19 11.22 16.24
N GLN A 332 -13.39 10.98 15.72
CA GLN A 332 -13.81 9.63 15.32
C GLN A 332 -12.94 8.99 14.23
N LEU A 333 -12.19 9.77 13.45
CA LEU A 333 -11.20 9.23 12.50
C LEU A 333 -10.08 8.47 13.20
N TYR A 334 -9.83 8.77 14.47
CA TYR A 334 -8.90 8.07 15.35
C TYR A 334 -9.63 7.12 16.33
N ASP A 335 -10.68 7.59 17.01
CA ASP A 335 -11.34 6.85 18.08
C ASP A 335 -12.04 5.57 17.58
N CYS A 336 -12.43 5.52 16.31
CA CYS A 336 -13.04 4.34 15.70
C CYS A 336 -12.03 3.31 15.16
N LEU A 337 -10.72 3.51 15.37
CA LEU A 337 -9.73 2.52 14.98
C LEU A 337 -9.74 1.32 15.93
N THR A 338 -10.23 0.19 15.43
CA THR A 338 -10.17 -1.11 16.12
C THR A 338 -9.09 -2.01 15.52
N PRO A 339 -8.60 -3.05 16.24
CA PRO A 339 -7.71 -4.05 15.64
C PRO A 339 -8.26 -4.65 14.34
N SER A 340 -9.59 -4.82 14.24
CA SER A 340 -10.29 -5.29 13.04
C SER A 340 -10.22 -4.28 11.89
N VAL A 341 -10.39 -2.97 12.16
CA VAL A 341 -10.16 -1.91 11.17
C VAL A 341 -8.73 -1.96 10.65
N LEU A 342 -7.74 -2.01 11.56
CA LEU A 342 -6.31 -2.07 11.19
C LEU A 342 -5.96 -3.35 10.42
N ARG A 343 -6.73 -4.43 10.62
CA ARG A 343 -6.57 -5.72 9.92
C ARG A 343 -7.12 -5.68 8.50
N PHE A 344 -8.33 -5.17 8.29
CA PHE A 344 -9.04 -5.29 7.00
C PHE A 344 -8.96 -4.05 6.12
N VAL A 345 -8.69 -2.87 6.68
CA VAL A 345 -8.44 -1.67 5.91
C VAL A 345 -6.95 -1.59 5.57
N HIS A 346 -6.63 -1.35 4.30
CA HIS A 346 -5.24 -1.43 3.81
C HIS A 346 -4.44 -0.13 3.89
N ARG A 347 -5.10 1.02 3.73
CA ARG A 347 -4.48 2.36 3.70
C ARG A 347 -5.33 3.36 4.45
N PHE A 348 -4.70 4.38 5.01
CA PHE A 348 -5.40 5.48 5.67
C PHE A 348 -6.31 6.23 4.69
N ASP A 349 -5.92 6.29 3.41
CA ASP A 349 -6.75 6.84 2.34
C ASP A 349 -8.11 6.12 2.20
N HIS A 350 -8.09 4.79 2.27
CA HIS A 350 -9.32 3.99 2.23
C HIS A 350 -10.15 4.21 3.49
N TRP A 351 -9.51 4.45 4.64
CA TRP A 351 -10.21 4.81 5.87
C TRP A 351 -10.91 6.16 5.77
N LEU A 352 -10.24 7.18 5.23
CA LEU A 352 -10.84 8.47 4.95
C LEU A 352 -12.03 8.33 4.00
N GLU A 353 -11.93 7.52 2.95
CA GLU A 353 -13.06 7.25 2.04
C GLU A 353 -14.25 6.58 2.77
N MET A 354 -13.96 5.70 3.73
CA MET A 354 -14.99 5.01 4.50
C MET A 354 -15.66 5.91 5.55
N MET A 355 -14.96 6.94 6.02
CA MET A 355 -15.35 7.73 7.20
C MET A 355 -15.61 9.21 6.92
N VAL A 356 -15.29 9.74 5.74
CA VAL A 356 -15.50 11.15 5.38
C VAL A 356 -16.30 11.23 4.08
N GLU A 357 -17.55 11.68 4.19
CA GLU A 357 -18.43 11.92 3.05
C GLU A 357 -18.18 13.30 2.46
N ASP A 358 -18.14 13.39 1.12
CA ASP A 358 -18.13 14.63 0.36
C ASP A 358 -16.99 15.60 0.70
N ALA A 359 -15.77 15.09 0.88
CA ALA A 359 -14.61 15.93 1.11
C ALA A 359 -14.28 16.83 -0.07
N ASP A 360 -13.89 18.07 0.24
CA ASP A 360 -13.45 19.01 -0.76
C ASP A 360 -12.18 18.51 -1.44
N ARG A 361 -12.11 18.71 -2.76
CA ARG A 361 -10.98 18.25 -3.56
C ARG A 361 -10.12 19.40 -4.00
N TRP A 362 -8.82 19.31 -3.74
CA TRP A 362 -7.87 20.33 -4.17
C TRP A 362 -7.91 20.58 -5.68
N GLN A 363 -8.12 19.53 -6.47
CA GLN A 363 -8.21 19.64 -7.92
C GLN A 363 -9.39 20.51 -8.38
N SER A 364 -10.49 20.52 -7.61
CA SER A 364 -11.66 21.37 -7.85
C SER A 364 -11.48 22.77 -7.28
N LEU A 365 -10.95 22.88 -6.06
CA LEU A 365 -10.78 24.15 -5.36
C LEU A 365 -9.68 25.03 -5.96
N LEU A 366 -8.56 24.40 -6.35
CA LEU A 366 -7.31 25.04 -6.72
C LEU A 366 -6.68 24.29 -7.92
N PRO A 367 -7.34 24.32 -9.10
CA PRO A 367 -6.89 23.57 -10.27
C PRO A 367 -5.46 23.96 -10.67
N GLY A 368 -4.61 22.96 -10.90
CA GLY A 368 -3.22 23.14 -11.29
C GLY A 368 -2.27 23.59 -10.18
N LYS A 369 -2.74 23.76 -8.93
CA LYS A 369 -1.87 24.07 -7.78
C LYS A 369 -1.12 22.86 -7.25
N ILE A 370 -1.71 21.67 -7.34
CA ILE A 370 -1.06 20.42 -6.97
C ILE A 370 -1.02 19.53 -8.21
N LEU A 371 0.19 19.13 -8.63
CA LEU A 371 0.40 18.33 -9.83
C LEU A 371 0.93 16.93 -9.46
N ASP A 372 0.44 15.90 -10.14
CA ASP A 372 0.98 14.55 -10.04
C ASP A 372 2.24 14.40 -10.92
N TYR A 373 3.33 13.95 -10.30
CA TYR A 373 4.59 13.68 -10.97
C TYR A 373 4.42 12.75 -12.18
N THR A 374 3.64 11.67 -12.06
CA THR A 374 3.56 10.68 -13.14
C THR A 374 2.84 11.23 -14.37
N THR A 375 1.75 11.96 -14.16
CA THR A 375 1.01 12.65 -15.23
C THR A 375 1.91 13.63 -16.00
N VAL A 376 2.81 14.31 -15.30
CA VAL A 376 3.64 15.38 -15.87
C VAL A 376 4.92 14.85 -16.54
N PHE A 377 5.60 13.87 -15.94
CA PHE A 377 6.96 13.49 -16.35
C PHE A 377 7.07 12.14 -17.05
N ARG A 378 6.11 11.24 -16.86
CA ARG A 378 6.17 9.88 -17.38
C ARG A 378 5.02 9.56 -18.33
N ALA A 379 4.31 10.56 -18.84
CA ALA A 379 3.16 10.40 -19.74
C ALA A 379 2.12 9.37 -19.21
N GLY A 380 1.92 9.32 -17.89
CA GLY A 380 1.00 8.35 -17.27
C GLY A 380 1.63 6.99 -16.92
N VAL A 381 2.93 6.76 -17.12
CA VAL A 381 3.60 5.50 -16.72
C VAL A 381 3.87 5.48 -15.21
N CYS A 382 3.11 4.65 -14.49
CA CYS A 382 3.21 4.48 -13.03
C CYS A 382 4.58 3.90 -12.61
N LEU A 383 5.15 4.45 -11.52
CA LEU A 383 6.41 3.96 -10.96
C LEU A 383 6.27 2.51 -10.45
N GLY A 384 6.89 1.56 -11.14
CA GLY A 384 6.97 0.15 -10.75
C GLY A 384 6.05 -0.82 -11.49
N CYS A 385 5.24 -0.34 -12.46
CA CYS A 385 4.67 -1.19 -13.50
C CYS A 385 5.65 -1.24 -14.68
N GLU A 386 6.51 -2.25 -14.71
CA GLU A 386 7.08 -2.71 -15.97
C GLU A 386 5.96 -3.45 -16.70
N THR A 387 5.08 -2.71 -17.36
CA THR A 387 4.19 -3.27 -18.37
C THR A 387 4.66 -2.70 -19.69
N ASP A 388 5.30 -3.53 -20.50
CA ASP A 388 5.59 -3.27 -21.92
C ASP A 388 4.32 -3.10 -22.77
N ASP A 389 3.13 -3.22 -22.17
CA ASP A 389 1.86 -3.12 -22.86
C ASP A 389 1.22 -1.73 -22.71
N SER A 390 1.20 -1.03 -23.84
CA SER A 390 0.46 0.19 -24.18
C SER A 390 -1.07 0.15 -23.93
N SER A 391 -1.61 -0.86 -23.26
CA SER A 391 -3.07 -1.07 -23.11
C SER A 391 -3.70 -0.44 -21.86
N PHE A 392 -2.91 0.11 -20.92
CA PHE A 392 -3.42 0.86 -19.77
C PHE A 392 -3.60 2.36 -20.00
N ALA A 393 -3.44 2.82 -21.25
CA ALA A 393 -3.79 4.17 -21.64
C ALA A 393 -5.32 4.33 -21.56
N VAL A 394 -5.83 4.78 -20.41
CA VAL A 394 -7.18 5.29 -20.29
C VAL A 394 -7.26 6.53 -21.17
N GLY A 395 -7.77 6.34 -22.39
CA GLY A 395 -8.25 7.37 -23.30
C GLY A 395 -7.48 8.69 -23.31
N SER A 396 -6.24 8.71 -23.80
CA SER A 396 -5.68 9.95 -24.34
C SER A 396 -5.71 9.88 -25.86
N THR A 397 -6.52 10.74 -26.46
CA THR A 397 -6.33 11.18 -27.84
C THR A 397 -4.85 11.48 -28.05
N SER A 398 -4.34 11.10 -29.21
CA SER A 398 -2.95 11.22 -29.67
C SER A 398 -2.49 12.67 -29.83
N GLU A 399 -2.54 13.45 -28.76
CA GLU A 399 -1.75 14.66 -28.60
C GLU A 399 -0.55 14.27 -27.74
N GLU A 400 0.64 14.34 -28.33
CA GLU A 400 1.91 14.27 -27.60
C GLU A 400 1.85 15.29 -26.46
N LYS A 401 1.54 14.86 -25.23
CA LYS A 401 1.68 15.73 -24.06
C LYS A 401 3.17 16.06 -23.94
N GLU A 402 3.53 17.28 -24.30
CA GLU A 402 4.87 17.83 -24.11
C GLU A 402 5.35 17.51 -22.68
N VAL A 403 6.45 16.78 -22.57
CA VAL A 403 7.13 16.57 -21.29
C VAL A 403 7.58 17.95 -20.79
N LEU A 404 6.94 18.43 -19.73
CA LEU A 404 7.17 19.75 -19.17
C LEU A 404 8.63 19.90 -18.68
N ASN A 405 9.32 20.94 -19.16
CA ASN A 405 10.67 21.29 -18.72
C ASN A 405 10.62 22.07 -17.40
N MET A 406 11.15 21.47 -16.32
CA MET A 406 11.04 22.01 -14.95
C MET A 406 12.10 23.01 -14.53
N ASP A 407 12.99 23.45 -15.41
CA ASP A 407 13.69 24.70 -15.11
C ASP A 407 12.68 25.87 -14.95
N ASP A 408 11.44 25.71 -15.45
CA ASP A 408 10.30 26.61 -15.25
C ASP A 408 9.00 25.80 -14.98
N PRO A 409 8.65 25.48 -13.71
CA PRO A 409 7.41 24.76 -13.40
C PRO A 409 6.17 25.50 -13.95
N PRO A 410 5.06 24.80 -14.26
CA PRO A 410 3.85 25.44 -14.75
C PRO A 410 3.46 26.63 -13.87
N ALA A 411 3.26 27.79 -14.50
CA ALA A 411 3.03 29.04 -13.80
C ALA A 411 1.92 28.89 -12.76
N GLY A 412 2.27 29.09 -11.50
CA GLY A 412 1.34 29.00 -10.38
C GLY A 412 1.22 27.64 -9.68
N CYS A 413 1.92 26.59 -10.12
CA CYS A 413 2.02 25.32 -9.38
C CYS A 413 2.62 25.56 -7.98
N ALA A 414 2.00 24.99 -6.95
CA ALA A 414 2.45 25.09 -5.56
C ALA A 414 3.18 23.82 -5.10
N ILE A 415 2.62 22.64 -5.40
CA ILE A 415 3.13 21.34 -4.94
C ILE A 415 3.19 20.34 -6.10
N VAL A 416 4.26 19.56 -6.17
CA VAL A 416 4.33 18.32 -6.95
C VAL A 416 4.22 17.15 -5.98
N THR A 417 3.22 16.29 -6.21
CA THR A 417 2.94 15.09 -5.44
C THR A 417 3.40 13.83 -6.15
N PHE A 418 3.65 12.78 -5.39
CA PHE A 418 4.14 11.49 -5.88
C PHE A 418 3.18 10.37 -5.52
N PRO A 419 3.05 9.36 -6.37
CA PRO A 419 2.11 8.25 -6.18
C PRO A 419 2.49 7.28 -5.05
N ARG A 420 3.79 7.19 -4.79
CA ARG A 420 4.44 6.56 -3.65
C ARG A 420 5.79 7.22 -3.52
N SER A 421 6.35 7.36 -2.31
CA SER A 421 7.73 7.83 -2.18
C SER A 421 8.63 7.00 -3.09
N PRO A 422 9.30 7.59 -4.09
CA PRO A 422 10.24 6.87 -4.94
C PRO A 422 11.26 6.13 -4.08
N LYS A 423 11.47 4.84 -4.36
CA LYS A 423 12.51 4.08 -3.65
C LYS A 423 13.88 4.66 -4.00
N PRO A 424 14.90 4.53 -3.14
CA PRO A 424 16.24 5.08 -3.39
C PRO A 424 16.86 4.72 -4.75
N HIS A 425 16.51 3.58 -5.35
CA HIS A 425 16.95 3.21 -6.70
C HIS A 425 16.14 3.88 -7.81
N GLU A 426 14.85 4.14 -7.59
CA GLU A 426 13.98 4.89 -8.52
C GLU A 426 14.36 6.38 -8.54
N VAL A 427 14.97 6.87 -7.45
CA VAL A 427 15.49 8.24 -7.34
C VAL A 427 16.49 8.57 -8.47
N VAL A 428 17.29 7.61 -8.92
CA VAL A 428 18.28 7.80 -10.00
C VAL A 428 17.61 7.98 -11.37
N GLU A 429 16.39 7.46 -11.53
CA GLU A 429 15.55 7.66 -12.72
C GLU A 429 14.61 8.86 -12.60
N LEU A 430 14.63 9.57 -11.47
CA LEU A 430 13.88 10.81 -11.35
C LEU A 430 14.58 11.89 -12.15
N HIS A 431 13.76 12.75 -12.77
CA HIS A 431 14.24 13.92 -13.48
C HIS A 431 15.23 14.71 -12.61
N GLY A 432 16.34 15.20 -13.18
CA GLY A 432 17.42 15.87 -12.42
C GLY A 432 16.95 17.04 -11.56
N TRP A 433 15.84 17.65 -11.95
CA TRP A 433 15.13 18.65 -11.16
C TRP A 433 14.56 18.12 -9.83
N VAL A 434 13.97 16.91 -9.82
CA VAL A 434 13.49 16.26 -8.59
C VAL A 434 14.69 15.94 -7.71
N LEU A 435 15.80 15.48 -8.27
CA LEU A 435 17.02 15.27 -7.49
C LEU A 435 17.52 16.55 -6.81
N LYS A 436 17.41 17.70 -7.48
CA LYS A 436 17.80 19.01 -6.94
C LYS A 436 16.90 19.49 -5.79
N HIS A 437 15.60 19.19 -5.83
CA HIS A 437 14.62 19.72 -4.87
C HIS A 437 14.12 18.68 -3.83
N TRP A 438 14.29 17.39 -4.12
CA TRP A 438 13.76 16.26 -3.34
C TRP A 438 14.85 15.28 -2.92
N GLY A 439 15.77 14.89 -3.81
CA GLY A 439 16.80 13.88 -3.53
C GLY A 439 17.87 14.35 -2.52
N PRO A 440 18.40 13.51 -1.62
CA PRO A 440 19.63 13.84 -0.91
C PRO A 440 20.75 14.14 -1.93
N SER A 441 21.82 14.85 -1.57
CA SER A 441 22.94 14.99 -2.51
C SER A 441 23.34 13.59 -3.02
N LEU A 442 23.76 13.47 -4.28
CA LEU A 442 24.11 12.18 -4.90
C LEU A 442 25.06 11.32 -4.05
N ASP A 443 25.81 11.94 -3.14
CA ASP A 443 26.70 11.28 -2.17
C ASP A 443 25.95 10.53 -1.04
N ALA A 444 24.77 11.00 -0.62
CA ALA A 444 23.97 10.37 0.42
C ALA A 444 23.03 9.26 -0.11
N ALA A 445 22.69 9.26 -1.40
CA ALA A 445 21.95 8.17 -2.04
C ALA A 445 22.78 6.86 -2.11
N LYS A 446 24.12 6.96 -2.20
CA LYS A 446 25.05 5.82 -2.20
C LYS A 446 25.22 5.15 -0.83
N ALA A 447 24.72 5.75 0.25
CA ALA A 447 24.85 5.23 1.60
C ALA A 447 23.74 4.22 1.99
N PHE A 448 22.75 3.99 1.11
CA PHE A 448 21.71 3.00 1.34
C PHE A 448 22.14 1.65 0.75
N PRO A 449 22.35 0.59 1.55
CA PRO A 449 22.56 -0.74 1.02
C PRO A 449 21.29 -1.21 0.29
N PRO A 450 21.41 -1.93 -0.84
CA PRO A 450 20.27 -2.64 -1.42
C PRO A 450 19.80 -3.68 -0.40
N GLY A 451 18.60 -3.48 0.13
CA GLY A 451 17.92 -4.41 1.02
C GLY A 451 17.21 -5.51 0.26
#